data_AF-A0A8T5PSC4-F1
#
_entry.id   AF-A0A8T5PSC4-F1
#
_cell.length_a   1.000
_cell.length_b   1.000
_cell.length_c   1.000
_cell.angle_alpha   90.00
_cell.angle_beta   90.00
_cell.angle_gamma   90.00
#
_symmetry.space_group_name_H-M   'P 1'
#
loop_
_entity.id
_entity.type
_entity.pdbx_description
1 polymer ?
#
loop_
_entity_poly.entity_id
_entity_poly.type
_entity_poly.pdbx_seq_one_letter_code
_entity_poly.pdbx_strand_id
1 'polypeptide(L)'
;MKTIKDGYEEALQEITKHKEIIVLGTRTNKFAKEHPNKFVKISSEQNIMGIATGMAMEGKIPFANTCPTAGKNWDQTKAICQENTNIKIADENNDIAILRTQPNIIIISPADYYEAKKATIAAATIKAPVYIKLATEKEHATNKKTPFTLGRVEIMRAGKDCTIIATGTAVQEAIKAAEKLSKQEIECTVLNCHTIQPIDKHAILSSARLTGCIVTAEEHTTGGLGSATAEILSQNLSVPLKISHKETSSIIKAVKETILRKIENICTEIPEEHGKMMFKEISPELHFRLHGGGIIKSIPGLQKALLNMSEETFIHHCNTHRNDFSKWIKEVFNETTLSNKIEKTHTKMGMILAIQKWIR
;
A
#
# COMPACT_ATOMS: atom_id res chain seq x y z
N MET A 1 17.92 -9.41 -12.93
CA MET A 1 17.72 -9.26 -11.47
C MET A 1 17.13 -10.55 -10.92
N LYS A 2 17.38 -10.86 -9.64
CA LYS A 2 16.89 -12.07 -8.95
C LYS A 2 15.42 -11.91 -8.54
N THR A 3 14.70 -13.01 -8.38
CA THR A 3 13.28 -13.05 -8.01
C THR A 3 13.07 -13.13 -6.49
N ILE A 4 11.83 -12.96 -6.03
CA ILE A 4 11.42 -13.26 -4.65
C ILE A 4 11.79 -14.70 -4.28
N LYS A 5 11.52 -15.65 -5.18
CA LYS A 5 11.88 -17.08 -5.00
C LYS A 5 13.38 -17.29 -4.84
N ASP A 6 14.20 -16.61 -5.63
CA ASP A 6 15.67 -16.68 -5.49
C ASP A 6 16.12 -16.17 -4.10
N GLY A 7 15.44 -15.14 -3.56
CA GLY A 7 15.71 -14.59 -2.24
C GLY A 7 15.38 -15.59 -1.13
N TYR A 8 14.24 -16.26 -1.26
CA TYR A 8 13.84 -17.37 -0.39
C TYR A 8 14.85 -18.53 -0.44
N GLU A 9 15.20 -19.02 -1.63
CA GLU A 9 16.12 -20.14 -1.78
C GLU A 9 17.52 -19.81 -1.25
N GLU A 10 18.04 -18.60 -1.47
CA GLU A 10 19.31 -18.18 -0.90
C GLU A 10 19.28 -18.05 0.62
N ALA A 11 18.16 -17.59 1.20
CA ALA A 11 18.00 -17.59 2.65
C ALA A 11 17.98 -19.01 3.22
N LEU A 12 17.32 -19.97 2.56
CA LEU A 12 17.34 -21.38 2.97
C LEU A 12 18.78 -21.91 3.10
N GLN A 13 19.64 -21.57 2.15
CA GLN A 13 21.07 -21.95 2.17
C GLN A 13 21.83 -21.33 3.35
N GLU A 14 21.46 -20.13 3.78
CA GLU A 14 22.13 -19.46 4.90
C GLU A 14 21.71 -20.02 6.25
N ILE A 15 20.42 -20.35 6.41
CA ILE A 15 19.87 -20.87 7.66
C ILE A 15 20.16 -22.36 7.86
N THR A 16 20.64 -23.10 6.86
CA THR A 16 21.03 -24.51 7.02
C THR A 16 22.18 -24.74 7.99
N LYS A 17 22.85 -23.68 8.47
CA LYS A 17 23.78 -23.80 9.59
C LYS A 17 23.11 -24.34 10.87
N HIS A 18 21.80 -24.13 11.02
CA HIS A 18 20.99 -24.68 12.10
C HIS A 18 20.62 -26.15 11.82
N LYS A 19 20.76 -27.03 12.82
CA LYS A 19 20.58 -28.49 12.69
C LYS A 19 19.10 -28.90 12.60
N GLU A 20 18.23 -28.01 13.01
CA GLU A 20 16.79 -28.18 13.14
C GLU A 20 16.06 -27.90 11.82
N ILE A 21 16.66 -27.14 10.90
CA ILE A 21 16.06 -26.79 9.60
C ILE A 21 15.96 -28.04 8.71
N ILE A 22 14.76 -28.24 8.17
CA ILE A 22 14.48 -29.26 7.15
C ILE A 22 13.55 -28.66 6.09
N VAL A 23 13.77 -28.99 4.82
CA VAL A 23 12.99 -28.45 3.70
C VAL A 23 12.23 -29.59 3.04
N LEU A 24 10.93 -29.39 2.80
CA LEU A 24 10.04 -30.37 2.20
C LEU A 24 9.46 -29.83 0.89
N GLY A 25 9.32 -30.69 -0.12
CA GLY A 25 8.61 -30.38 -1.36
C GLY A 25 9.35 -30.82 -2.62
N THR A 26 9.07 -30.14 -3.75
CA THR A 26 9.64 -30.48 -5.08
C THR A 26 10.34 -29.33 -5.78
N ARG A 27 10.16 -28.09 -5.30
CA ARG A 27 10.45 -26.87 -6.07
C ARG A 27 11.81 -26.20 -5.77
N THR A 28 12.64 -26.78 -4.89
CA THR A 28 13.95 -26.23 -4.46
C THR A 28 15.12 -27.15 -4.86
N ASN A 29 15.27 -27.37 -6.17
CA ASN A 29 16.23 -28.35 -6.72
C ASN A 29 17.69 -28.07 -6.33
N LYS A 30 18.09 -26.79 -6.22
CA LYS A 30 19.45 -26.43 -5.81
C LYS A 30 19.71 -26.83 -4.36
N PHE A 31 18.79 -26.51 -3.46
CA PHE A 31 18.84 -26.91 -2.06
C PHE A 31 18.90 -28.43 -1.90
N ALA A 32 18.07 -29.16 -2.65
CA ALA A 32 18.05 -30.62 -2.62
C ALA A 32 19.40 -31.24 -3.00
N LYS A 33 20.14 -30.62 -3.94
CA LYS A 33 21.47 -31.07 -4.36
C LYS A 33 22.56 -30.74 -3.34
N GLU A 34 22.54 -29.53 -2.77
CA GLU A 34 23.59 -29.04 -1.85
C GLU A 34 23.41 -29.59 -0.42
N HIS A 35 22.17 -29.87 -0.02
CA HIS A 35 21.82 -30.34 1.33
C HIS A 35 20.86 -31.55 1.31
N PRO A 36 21.25 -32.69 0.72
CA PRO A 36 20.38 -33.85 0.57
C PRO A 36 19.87 -34.40 1.92
N ASN A 37 20.68 -34.32 2.97
CA ASN A 37 20.32 -34.78 4.32
C ASN A 37 19.33 -33.85 5.05
N LYS A 38 19.03 -32.67 4.48
CA LYS A 38 18.07 -31.69 5.03
C LYS A 38 16.89 -31.44 4.08
N PHE A 39 16.76 -32.25 3.03
CA PHE A 39 15.71 -32.13 2.05
C PHE A 39 14.90 -33.40 1.96
N VAL A 40 13.58 -33.28 2.03
CA VAL A 40 12.65 -34.41 1.90
C VAL A 40 11.78 -34.18 0.67
N LYS A 41 12.09 -34.92 -0.40
CA LYS A 41 11.37 -34.83 -1.67
C LYS A 41 10.02 -35.54 -1.56
N ILE A 42 8.94 -34.77 -1.55
CA ILE A 42 7.56 -35.29 -1.48
C ILE A 42 6.72 -34.50 -2.48
N SER A 43 5.91 -35.19 -3.28
CA SER A 43 5.00 -34.57 -4.26
C SER A 43 3.57 -34.38 -3.74
N SER A 44 3.14 -35.19 -2.77
CA SER A 44 1.80 -35.09 -2.16
C SER A 44 1.76 -33.94 -1.15
N GLU A 45 0.99 -32.91 -1.46
CA GLU A 45 0.86 -31.69 -0.64
C GLU A 45 0.35 -31.97 0.79
N GLN A 46 -0.61 -32.87 0.95
CA GLN A 46 -1.13 -33.29 2.27
C GLN A 46 -0.07 -34.00 3.10
N ASN A 47 0.72 -34.86 2.46
CA ASN A 47 1.80 -35.55 3.14
C ASN A 47 2.91 -34.59 3.53
N ILE A 48 3.22 -33.56 2.71
CA ILE A 48 4.17 -32.52 3.09
C ILE A 48 3.73 -31.87 4.41
N MET A 49 2.47 -31.47 4.51
CA MET A 49 1.95 -30.80 5.72
C MET A 49 1.93 -31.72 6.94
N GLY A 50 1.46 -32.96 6.78
CA GLY A 50 1.44 -33.95 7.88
C GLY A 50 2.85 -34.30 8.38
N ILE A 51 3.78 -34.57 7.47
CA ILE A 51 5.17 -34.90 7.81
C ILE A 51 5.87 -33.68 8.45
N ALA A 52 5.68 -32.48 7.90
CA ALA A 52 6.19 -31.26 8.50
C ALA A 52 5.67 -31.08 9.93
N THR A 53 4.38 -31.35 10.17
CA THR A 53 3.79 -31.28 11.52
C THR A 53 4.49 -32.22 12.49
N GLY A 54 4.65 -33.50 12.15
CA GLY A 54 5.38 -34.44 13.00
C GLY A 54 6.83 -34.02 13.24
N MET A 55 7.53 -33.55 12.20
CA MET A 55 8.91 -33.05 12.35
C MET A 55 8.99 -31.84 13.28
N ALA A 56 8.03 -30.92 13.21
CA ALA A 56 7.97 -29.77 14.10
C ALA A 56 7.73 -30.18 15.56
N MET A 57 6.90 -31.19 15.80
CA MET A 57 6.67 -31.76 17.14
C MET A 57 7.94 -32.41 17.72
N GLU A 58 8.78 -32.99 16.85
CA GLU A 58 10.10 -33.55 17.20
C GLU A 58 11.22 -32.48 17.23
N GLY A 59 10.87 -31.19 17.31
CA GLY A 59 11.82 -30.10 17.49
C GLY A 59 12.55 -29.65 16.22
N LYS A 60 12.14 -30.10 15.03
CA LYS A 60 12.63 -29.54 13.76
C LYS A 60 11.91 -28.24 13.41
N ILE A 61 12.45 -27.53 12.43
CA ILE A 61 11.88 -26.30 11.85
C ILE A 61 11.67 -26.56 10.36
N PRO A 62 10.53 -27.15 9.99
CA PRO A 62 10.22 -27.48 8.60
C PRO A 62 9.85 -26.26 7.77
N PHE A 63 10.47 -26.15 6.60
CA PHE A 63 10.07 -25.29 5.49
C PHE A 63 9.33 -26.13 4.44
N ALA A 64 8.01 -26.08 4.49
CA ALA A 64 7.09 -26.78 3.61
C ALA A 64 6.82 -25.95 2.34
N ASN A 65 7.38 -26.36 1.21
CA ASN A 65 7.14 -25.73 -0.09
C ASN A 65 5.91 -26.35 -0.75
N THR A 66 4.73 -25.90 -0.35
CA THR A 66 3.43 -26.42 -0.79
C THR A 66 2.33 -25.39 -0.58
N CYS A 67 1.25 -25.49 -1.36
CA CYS A 67 0.10 -24.63 -1.16
C CYS A 67 -0.60 -24.94 0.17
N PRO A 68 -0.90 -23.93 1.01
CA PRO A 68 -1.55 -24.15 2.29
C PRO A 68 -3.07 -24.45 2.20
N THR A 69 -3.71 -24.16 1.07
CA THR A 69 -5.19 -24.10 0.98
C THR A 69 -5.77 -24.82 -0.25
N ALA A 70 -5.02 -24.99 -1.35
CA ALA A 70 -5.56 -25.54 -2.59
C ALA A 70 -6.06 -26.98 -2.40
N GLY A 71 -7.39 -27.15 -2.44
CA GLY A 71 -8.13 -28.39 -2.63
C GLY A 71 -7.98 -29.50 -1.57
N LYS A 72 -6.98 -29.45 -0.68
CA LYS A 72 -6.58 -30.61 0.15
C LYS A 72 -5.87 -30.29 1.47
N ASN A 73 -5.21 -29.13 1.62
CA ASN A 73 -4.38 -28.82 2.81
C ASN A 73 -5.06 -27.97 3.88
N TRP A 74 -6.31 -27.53 3.65
CA TRP A 74 -6.95 -26.57 4.54
C TRP A 74 -7.07 -27.09 5.98
N ASP A 75 -7.48 -28.35 6.17
CA ASP A 75 -7.65 -28.93 7.50
C ASP A 75 -6.30 -29.06 8.24
N GLN A 76 -5.24 -29.44 7.51
CA GLN A 76 -3.88 -29.48 8.06
C GLN A 76 -3.42 -28.08 8.45
N THR A 77 -3.60 -27.09 7.59
CA THR A 77 -3.24 -25.69 7.86
C THR A 77 -4.00 -25.16 9.08
N LYS A 78 -5.30 -25.43 9.17
CA LYS A 78 -6.12 -25.07 10.33
C LYS A 78 -5.58 -25.71 11.61
N ALA A 79 -5.31 -27.01 11.62
CA ALA A 79 -4.75 -27.71 12.78
C ALA A 79 -3.39 -27.11 13.19
N ILE A 80 -2.50 -26.86 12.22
CA ILE A 80 -1.20 -26.21 12.44
C ILE A 80 -1.35 -24.83 13.09
N CYS A 81 -2.34 -24.05 12.66
CA CYS A 81 -2.62 -22.73 13.20
C CYS A 81 -3.19 -22.80 14.63
N GLN A 82 -4.13 -23.72 14.88
CA GLN A 82 -4.76 -23.92 16.19
C GLN A 82 -3.75 -24.37 17.24
N GLU A 83 -2.90 -25.33 16.90
CA GLU A 83 -1.84 -25.85 17.77
C GLU A 83 -0.58 -24.96 17.81
N ASN A 84 -0.56 -23.86 17.04
CA ASN A 84 0.57 -22.95 16.90
C ASN A 84 1.89 -23.67 16.53
N THR A 85 1.79 -24.67 15.64
CA THR A 85 2.91 -25.53 15.28
C THR A 85 3.99 -24.76 14.51
N ASN A 86 5.26 -25.01 14.84
CA ASN A 86 6.42 -24.29 14.32
C ASN A 86 6.78 -24.66 12.86
N ILE A 87 5.90 -24.36 11.89
CA ILE A 87 6.09 -24.69 10.47
C ILE A 87 6.18 -23.42 9.63
N LYS A 88 7.02 -23.45 8.60
CA LYS A 88 7.18 -22.35 7.64
C LYS A 88 6.66 -22.84 6.29
N ILE A 89 5.60 -22.21 5.80
CA ILE A 89 4.94 -22.57 4.54
C ILE A 89 5.35 -21.52 3.50
N ALA A 90 5.80 -21.95 2.34
CA ALA A 90 6.16 -21.05 1.25
C ALA A 90 5.52 -21.54 -0.05
N ASP A 91 4.80 -20.64 -0.74
CA ASP A 91 4.11 -20.97 -1.98
C ASP A 91 3.91 -19.75 -2.87
N GLU A 92 3.67 -20.00 -4.16
CA GLU A 92 3.46 -18.98 -5.19
C GLU A 92 1.97 -18.61 -5.37
N ASN A 93 1.04 -19.32 -4.70
CA ASN A 93 -0.39 -19.02 -4.78
C ASN A 93 -0.82 -17.82 -3.94
N ASN A 94 -2.07 -17.40 -4.14
CA ASN A 94 -2.64 -16.19 -3.59
C ASN A 94 -3.61 -16.49 -2.43
N ASP A 95 -3.08 -17.04 -1.33
CA ASP A 95 -3.89 -17.62 -0.25
C ASP A 95 -4.11 -16.72 0.99
N ILE A 96 -3.61 -15.48 0.96
CA ILE A 96 -3.67 -14.54 2.11
C ILE A 96 -5.09 -14.41 2.66
N ALA A 97 -6.10 -14.26 1.80
CA ALA A 97 -7.49 -14.07 2.24
C ALA A 97 -8.00 -15.22 3.10
N ILE A 98 -7.72 -16.47 2.69
CA ILE A 98 -8.13 -17.67 3.40
C ILE A 98 -7.30 -17.82 4.69
N LEU A 99 -5.98 -17.64 4.60
CA LEU A 99 -5.07 -17.78 5.74
C LEU A 99 -5.33 -16.77 6.86
N ARG A 100 -5.73 -15.54 6.53
CA ARG A 100 -6.07 -14.51 7.53
C ARG A 100 -7.22 -14.90 8.46
N THR A 101 -8.04 -15.88 8.07
CA THR A 101 -9.11 -16.40 8.94
C THR A 101 -8.57 -17.26 10.08
N GLN A 102 -7.31 -17.69 10.01
CA GLN A 102 -6.71 -18.57 11.01
C GLN A 102 -5.99 -17.79 12.12
N PRO A 103 -6.08 -18.23 13.39
CA PRO A 103 -5.33 -17.64 14.48
C PRO A 103 -3.85 -18.01 14.39
N ASN A 104 -3.00 -17.29 15.11
CA ASN A 104 -1.56 -17.57 15.33
C ASN A 104 -0.65 -17.55 14.08
N ILE A 105 -1.20 -17.65 12.87
CA ILE A 105 -0.40 -17.62 11.65
C ILE A 105 0.10 -16.21 11.36
N ILE A 106 1.38 -16.15 11.01
CA ILE A 106 2.05 -14.96 10.51
C ILE A 106 2.06 -15.03 8.98
N ILE A 107 1.60 -13.98 8.31
CA ILE A 107 1.48 -13.92 6.85
C ILE A 107 2.41 -12.83 6.33
N ILE A 108 3.39 -13.24 5.53
CA ILE A 108 4.40 -12.35 4.94
C ILE A 108 4.28 -12.41 3.42
N SER A 109 4.19 -11.24 2.80
CA SER A 109 4.16 -11.05 1.35
C SER A 109 5.29 -10.08 0.96
N PRO A 110 6.52 -10.59 0.82
CA PRO A 110 7.69 -9.77 0.54
C PRO A 110 7.60 -9.08 -0.82
N ALA A 111 8.06 -7.83 -0.88
CA ALA A 111 8.03 -6.98 -2.06
C ALA A 111 8.95 -7.44 -3.18
N ASP A 112 10.11 -8.02 -2.82
CA ASP A 112 11.14 -8.43 -3.77
C ASP A 112 12.13 -9.47 -3.19
N TYR A 113 13.19 -9.74 -3.94
CA TYR A 113 14.31 -10.61 -3.57
C TYR A 113 14.93 -10.31 -2.19
N TYR A 114 15.25 -9.05 -1.88
CA TYR A 114 15.96 -8.71 -0.64
C TYR A 114 15.06 -8.87 0.58
N GLU A 115 13.80 -8.48 0.44
CA GLU A 115 12.81 -8.63 1.50
C GLU A 115 12.45 -10.10 1.73
N ALA A 116 12.32 -10.90 0.67
CA ALA A 116 12.07 -12.33 0.77
C ALA A 116 13.19 -13.06 1.53
N LYS A 117 14.45 -12.68 1.25
CA LYS A 117 15.60 -13.22 1.96
C LYS A 117 15.54 -12.91 3.46
N LYS A 118 15.30 -11.64 3.82
CA LYS A 118 15.20 -11.20 5.23
C LYS A 118 14.01 -11.84 5.94
N ALA A 119 12.86 -11.92 5.26
CA ALA A 119 11.65 -12.57 5.76
C ALA A 119 11.89 -14.03 6.09
N THR A 120 12.59 -14.76 5.21
CA THR A 120 12.88 -16.19 5.40
C THR A 120 13.83 -16.43 6.58
N ILE A 121 14.87 -15.60 6.71
CA ILE A 121 15.79 -15.66 7.86
C ILE A 121 15.05 -15.34 9.16
N ALA A 122 14.23 -14.29 9.18
CA ALA A 122 13.42 -13.94 10.34
C ALA A 122 12.45 -15.08 10.69
N ALA A 123 11.76 -15.64 9.69
CA ALA A 123 10.82 -16.73 9.84
C ALA A 123 11.47 -17.95 10.51
N ALA A 124 12.71 -18.29 10.19
CA ALA A 124 13.43 -19.40 10.83
C ALA A 124 13.56 -19.27 12.36
N THR A 125 13.50 -18.05 12.90
CA THR A 125 13.62 -17.78 14.35
C THR A 125 12.27 -17.77 15.09
N ILE A 126 11.16 -17.81 14.36
CA ILE A 126 9.81 -17.66 14.91
C ILE A 126 9.21 -19.03 15.23
N LYS A 127 8.81 -19.24 16.49
CA LYS A 127 8.13 -20.45 16.97
C LYS A 127 6.60 -20.37 16.81
N ALA A 128 6.16 -20.22 15.56
CA ALA A 128 4.75 -20.13 15.17
C ALA A 128 4.61 -20.52 13.68
N PRO A 129 3.40 -20.81 13.18
CA PRO A 129 3.19 -21.00 11.76
C PRO A 129 3.43 -19.69 11.00
N VAL A 130 4.24 -19.74 9.95
CA VAL A 130 4.53 -18.60 9.08
C VAL A 130 4.24 -18.98 7.64
N TYR A 131 3.49 -18.16 6.94
CA TYR A 131 3.32 -18.21 5.49
C TYR A 131 4.16 -17.12 4.81
N ILE A 132 4.95 -17.51 3.81
CA ILE A 132 5.71 -16.61 2.96
C ILE A 132 5.21 -16.75 1.52
N LYS A 133 4.56 -15.70 1.01
CA LYS A 133 4.15 -15.65 -0.40
C LYS A 133 5.38 -15.46 -1.28
N LEU A 134 5.53 -16.34 -2.27
CA LEU A 134 6.58 -16.25 -3.27
C LEU A 134 6.02 -15.68 -4.58
N ALA A 135 6.90 -15.07 -5.37
CA ALA A 135 6.58 -14.60 -6.72
C ALA A 135 7.82 -14.66 -7.63
N THR A 136 7.61 -14.43 -8.92
CA THR A 136 8.66 -14.59 -9.96
C THR A 136 9.12 -13.27 -10.58
N GLU A 137 8.56 -12.17 -10.11
CA GLU A 137 8.92 -10.82 -10.49
C GLU A 137 10.36 -10.51 -10.08
N LYS A 138 11.07 -9.79 -10.96
CA LYS A 138 12.51 -9.52 -10.86
C LYS A 138 12.84 -8.10 -10.43
N GLU A 139 11.87 -7.19 -10.43
CA GLU A 139 12.11 -5.80 -10.00
C GLU A 139 12.27 -5.72 -8.49
N HIS A 140 13.15 -4.82 -8.02
CA HIS A 140 13.45 -4.63 -6.61
C HIS A 140 13.02 -3.24 -6.17
N ALA A 141 12.13 -3.17 -5.18
CA ALA A 141 11.72 -1.94 -4.51
C ALA A 141 12.63 -1.62 -3.30
N THR A 142 13.26 -2.65 -2.75
CA THR A 142 14.13 -2.62 -1.57
C THR A 142 15.56 -3.01 -1.95
N ASN A 143 16.48 -2.85 -1.00
CA ASN A 143 17.87 -3.22 -1.17
C ASN A 143 18.43 -3.88 0.11
N LYS A 144 19.72 -4.22 0.10
CA LYS A 144 20.40 -4.82 1.27
C LYS A 144 20.24 -3.99 2.54
N LYS A 145 20.28 -2.65 2.44
CA LYS A 145 20.20 -1.72 3.58
C LYS A 145 18.78 -1.40 4.03
N THR A 146 17.76 -1.58 3.19
CA THR A 146 16.36 -1.40 3.59
C THR A 146 16.05 -2.27 4.81
N PRO A 147 15.56 -1.74 5.93
CA PRO A 147 15.28 -2.55 7.10
C PRO A 147 14.15 -3.55 6.84
N PHE A 148 14.08 -4.60 7.65
CA PHE A 148 12.95 -5.52 7.69
C PHE A 148 12.64 -5.80 9.14
N THR A 149 11.43 -5.46 9.58
CA THR A 149 10.95 -5.73 10.94
C THR A 149 9.58 -6.34 10.84
N LEU A 150 9.44 -7.59 11.28
CA LEU A 150 8.16 -8.31 11.23
C LEU A 150 7.04 -7.49 11.89
N GLY A 151 5.90 -7.38 11.22
CA GLY A 151 4.72 -6.66 11.74
C GLY A 151 4.86 -5.14 11.73
N ARG A 152 5.91 -4.60 11.07
CA ARG A 152 6.09 -3.17 10.81
C ARG A 152 6.05 -2.91 9.32
N VAL A 153 5.45 -1.78 8.94
CA VAL A 153 5.49 -1.30 7.55
C VAL A 153 6.76 -0.48 7.34
N GLU A 154 7.28 -0.50 6.12
CA GLU A 154 8.40 0.36 5.70
C GLU A 154 7.90 1.55 4.90
N ILE A 155 8.40 2.75 5.19
CA ILE A 155 8.07 3.96 4.43
C ILE A 155 9.00 4.05 3.21
N MET A 156 8.47 3.72 2.04
CA MET A 156 9.21 3.75 0.77
C MET A 156 9.31 5.17 0.20
N ARG A 157 8.30 6.00 0.48
CA ARG A 157 8.23 7.39 0.03
C ARG A 157 7.37 8.19 1.00
N ALA A 158 7.80 9.40 1.34
CA ALA A 158 6.98 10.34 2.11
C ALA A 158 6.16 11.25 1.18
N GLY A 159 4.93 11.55 1.60
CA GLY A 159 4.03 12.49 0.94
C GLY A 159 2.94 12.97 1.90
N LYS A 160 1.98 13.75 1.41
CA LYS A 160 0.99 14.44 2.25
C LYS A 160 -0.44 14.37 1.73
N ASP A 161 -0.63 14.02 0.47
CA ASP A 161 -1.93 14.16 -0.20
C ASP A 161 -2.74 12.85 -0.18
N CYS A 162 -2.08 11.69 -0.16
CA CYS A 162 -2.69 10.37 -0.04
C CYS A 162 -1.66 9.37 0.50
N THR A 163 -2.10 8.35 1.23
CA THR A 163 -1.25 7.20 1.58
C THR A 163 -1.60 6.01 0.69
N ILE A 164 -0.61 5.49 -0.03
CA ILE A 164 -0.68 4.22 -0.76
C ILE A 164 -0.04 3.14 0.12
N ILE A 165 -0.80 2.11 0.50
CA ILE A 165 -0.32 0.95 1.24
C ILE A 165 -0.27 -0.23 0.29
N ALA A 166 0.92 -0.77 0.03
CA ALA A 166 1.11 -1.84 -0.93
C ALA A 166 1.75 -3.06 -0.27
N THR A 167 1.55 -4.24 -0.86
CA THR A 167 2.17 -5.49 -0.42
C THR A 167 2.67 -6.30 -1.61
N GLY A 168 3.70 -7.11 -1.40
CA GLY A 168 4.26 -7.94 -2.46
C GLY A 168 4.71 -7.12 -3.66
N THR A 169 4.52 -7.67 -4.86
CA THR A 169 5.02 -7.04 -6.10
C THR A 169 4.33 -5.70 -6.42
N ALA A 170 3.19 -5.41 -5.77
CA ALA A 170 2.49 -4.13 -5.92
C ALA A 170 3.26 -2.93 -5.33
N VAL A 171 4.24 -3.17 -4.44
CA VAL A 171 5.04 -2.09 -3.82
C VAL A 171 5.81 -1.30 -4.88
N GLN A 172 6.41 -2.00 -5.83
CA GLN A 172 7.16 -1.35 -6.92
C GLN A 172 6.23 -0.52 -7.82
N GLU A 173 5.03 -1.02 -8.11
CA GLU A 173 4.04 -0.30 -8.89
C GLU A 173 3.47 0.91 -8.14
N ALA A 174 3.33 0.82 -6.81
CA ALA A 174 2.94 1.95 -5.97
C ALA A 174 4.00 3.08 -5.97
N ILE A 175 5.29 2.73 -5.96
CA ILE A 175 6.38 3.71 -6.09
C ILE A 175 6.30 4.40 -7.45
N LYS A 176 6.20 3.65 -8.56
CA LYS A 176 6.04 4.19 -9.91
C LYS A 176 4.80 5.08 -10.05
N ALA A 177 3.68 4.69 -9.43
CA ALA A 177 2.47 5.47 -9.40
C ALA A 177 2.68 6.81 -8.67
N ALA A 178 3.31 6.79 -7.50
CA ALA A 178 3.62 7.98 -6.73
C ALA A 178 4.58 8.93 -7.46
N GLU A 179 5.58 8.42 -8.17
CA GLU A 179 6.47 9.24 -9.01
C GLU A 179 5.71 9.92 -10.17
N LYS A 180 4.79 9.21 -10.83
CA LYS A 180 3.95 9.77 -11.89
C LYS A 180 2.95 10.81 -11.35
N LEU A 181 2.42 10.59 -10.15
CA LEU A 181 1.53 11.52 -9.45
C LEU A 181 2.26 12.78 -8.97
N SER A 182 3.52 12.65 -8.55
CA SER A 182 4.35 13.80 -8.16
C SER A 182 4.58 14.78 -9.32
N LYS A 183 4.73 14.28 -10.55
CA LYS A 183 4.74 15.11 -11.77
C LYS A 183 3.42 15.86 -12.00
N GLN A 184 2.36 15.48 -11.30
CA GLN A 184 1.05 16.12 -11.30
C GLN A 184 0.78 16.84 -9.97
N GLU A 185 1.83 17.16 -9.22
CA GLU A 185 1.78 17.91 -7.95
C GLU A 185 0.96 17.20 -6.84
N ILE A 186 0.82 15.87 -6.94
CA ILE A 186 0.17 15.01 -5.95
C ILE A 186 1.25 14.19 -5.24
N GLU A 187 1.47 14.49 -3.96
CA GLU A 187 2.51 13.86 -3.16
C GLU A 187 1.97 12.72 -2.30
N CYS A 188 2.23 11.48 -2.71
CA CYS A 188 1.77 10.29 -1.99
C CYS A 188 2.83 9.73 -1.04
N THR A 189 2.41 9.37 0.17
CA THR A 189 3.16 8.45 1.02
C THR A 189 3.00 7.04 0.47
N VAL A 190 4.09 6.27 0.37
CA VAL A 190 4.05 4.85 -0.03
C VAL A 190 4.57 4.00 1.10
N LEU A 191 3.74 3.08 1.58
CA LEU A 191 4.07 2.11 2.62
C LEU A 191 4.17 0.72 2.02
N ASN A 192 5.29 0.02 2.30
CA ASN A 192 5.40 -1.41 2.08
C ASN A 192 4.89 -2.16 3.32
N CYS A 193 3.74 -2.83 3.18
CA CYS A 193 3.12 -3.67 4.19
C CYS A 193 3.43 -5.15 3.93
N HIS A 194 4.70 -5.53 4.13
CA HIS A 194 5.15 -6.90 3.88
C HIS A 194 4.55 -7.92 4.85
N THR A 195 4.11 -7.53 6.05
CA THR A 195 3.43 -8.42 7.01
C THR A 195 1.95 -8.08 7.03
N ILE A 196 1.13 -9.00 6.51
CA ILE A 196 -0.32 -8.85 6.45
C ILE A 196 -0.98 -9.31 7.77
N GLN A 197 -0.35 -10.25 8.46
CA GLN A 197 -0.79 -10.69 9.78
C GLN A 197 0.44 -11.04 10.62
N PRO A 198 0.64 -10.41 11.80
CA PRO A 198 -0.06 -9.23 12.30
C PRO A 198 0.27 -7.97 11.48
N ILE A 199 -0.75 -7.17 11.15
CA ILE A 199 -0.60 -5.92 10.39
C ILE A 199 -0.24 -4.73 11.31
N ASP A 200 0.56 -3.78 10.82
CA ASP A 200 0.95 -2.57 11.58
C ASP A 200 -0.19 -1.55 11.68
N LYS A 201 -1.13 -1.81 12.60
CA LYS A 201 -2.28 -0.92 12.86
C LYS A 201 -1.87 0.52 13.16
N HIS A 202 -0.78 0.73 13.89
CA HIS A 202 -0.35 2.07 14.31
C HIS A 202 0.12 2.91 13.13
N ALA A 203 0.93 2.33 12.24
CA ALA A 203 1.43 3.04 11.07
C ALA A 203 0.30 3.38 10.08
N ILE A 204 -0.66 2.47 9.90
CA ILE A 204 -1.85 2.69 9.06
C ILE A 204 -2.66 3.86 9.60
N LEU A 205 -3.01 3.86 10.89
CA LEU A 205 -3.79 4.94 11.50
C LEU A 205 -3.04 6.27 11.51
N SER A 206 -1.74 6.25 11.76
CA SER A 206 -0.91 7.47 11.72
C SER A 206 -0.88 8.07 10.31
N SER A 207 -0.71 7.22 9.29
CA SER A 207 -0.73 7.66 7.90
C SER A 207 -2.12 8.14 7.46
N ALA A 208 -3.18 7.46 7.87
CA ALA A 208 -4.57 7.88 7.64
C ALA A 208 -4.83 9.28 8.18
N ARG A 209 -4.37 9.58 9.41
CA ARG A 209 -4.49 10.91 10.03
C ARG A 209 -3.69 11.96 9.26
N LEU A 210 -2.48 11.62 8.83
CA LEU A 210 -1.58 12.55 8.16
C LEU A 210 -2.12 12.98 6.79
N THR A 211 -2.57 12.03 5.97
CA THR A 211 -2.95 12.30 4.57
C THR A 211 -4.45 12.47 4.37
N GLY A 212 -5.26 11.93 5.29
CA GLY A 212 -6.72 12.00 5.29
C GLY A 212 -7.40 11.08 4.27
N CYS A 213 -6.66 10.23 3.55
CA CYS A 213 -7.22 9.19 2.69
C CYS A 213 -6.20 8.10 2.38
N ILE A 214 -6.68 6.89 2.08
CA ILE A 214 -5.85 5.71 1.83
C ILE A 214 -6.25 5.03 0.51
N VAL A 215 -5.25 4.57 -0.22
CA VAL A 215 -5.38 3.58 -1.28
C VAL A 215 -4.58 2.33 -0.89
N THR A 216 -5.16 1.15 -1.04
CA THR A 216 -4.38 -0.10 -0.95
C THR A 216 -4.08 -0.65 -2.35
N ALA A 217 -2.92 -1.27 -2.51
CA ALA A 217 -2.51 -1.89 -3.77
C ALA A 217 -2.02 -3.33 -3.52
N GLU A 218 -2.67 -4.30 -4.15
CA GLU A 218 -2.39 -5.72 -3.94
C GLU A 218 -2.74 -6.60 -5.15
N GLU A 219 -2.28 -7.85 -5.11
CA GLU A 219 -2.57 -8.88 -6.11
C GLU A 219 -3.82 -9.72 -5.76
N HIS A 220 -4.50 -9.36 -4.68
CA HIS A 220 -5.73 -10.03 -4.23
C HIS A 220 -6.97 -9.25 -4.64
N THR A 221 -8.09 -9.96 -4.73
CA THR A 221 -9.41 -9.39 -5.02
C THR A 221 -10.14 -8.97 -3.75
N THR A 222 -10.22 -9.85 -2.75
CA THR A 222 -10.95 -9.63 -1.49
C THR A 222 -10.28 -10.39 -0.34
N GLY A 223 -10.39 -9.88 0.88
CA GLY A 223 -9.85 -10.52 2.08
C GLY A 223 -8.35 -10.30 2.30
N GLY A 224 -7.65 -9.60 1.39
CA GLY A 224 -6.23 -9.27 1.52
C GLY A 224 -5.96 -7.97 2.29
N LEU A 225 -4.91 -7.25 1.90
CA LEU A 225 -4.43 -6.01 2.54
C LEU A 225 -5.53 -4.94 2.65
N GLY A 226 -6.33 -4.76 1.60
CA GLY A 226 -7.41 -3.79 1.52
C GLY A 226 -8.50 -4.05 2.55
N SER A 227 -8.91 -5.31 2.69
CA SER A 227 -9.87 -5.72 3.73
C SER A 227 -9.29 -5.53 5.14
N ALA A 228 -8.02 -5.91 5.38
CA ALA A 228 -7.36 -5.69 6.67
C ALA A 228 -7.32 -4.21 7.04
N THR A 229 -7.02 -3.36 6.07
CA THR A 229 -6.98 -1.91 6.23
C THR A 229 -8.38 -1.37 6.51
N ALA A 230 -9.41 -1.84 5.81
CA ALA A 230 -10.79 -1.43 6.02
C ALA A 230 -11.31 -1.80 7.43
N GLU A 231 -10.97 -2.99 7.93
CA GLU A 231 -11.29 -3.42 9.30
C GLU A 231 -10.68 -2.45 10.34
N ILE A 232 -9.42 -2.06 10.14
CA ILE A 232 -8.73 -1.12 11.03
C ILE A 232 -9.38 0.27 10.97
N LEU A 233 -9.62 0.81 9.77
CA LEU A 233 -10.17 2.15 9.63
C LEU A 233 -11.60 2.23 10.17
N SER A 234 -12.46 1.26 9.83
CA SER A 234 -13.87 1.27 10.27
C SER A 234 -14.04 1.28 11.79
N GLN A 235 -13.11 0.66 12.53
CA GLN A 235 -13.15 0.62 14.00
C GLN A 235 -12.46 1.80 14.69
N ASN A 236 -11.68 2.64 13.99
CA ASN A 236 -10.77 3.59 14.65
C ASN A 236 -10.74 4.99 14.02
N LEU A 237 -10.86 5.12 12.70
CA LEU A 237 -10.81 6.39 11.99
C LEU A 237 -11.42 6.27 10.60
N SER A 238 -12.53 6.97 10.37
CA SER A 238 -13.16 7.04 9.06
C SER A 238 -12.42 8.02 8.15
N VAL A 239 -11.74 7.48 7.12
CA VAL A 239 -11.20 8.24 6.00
C VAL A 239 -11.57 7.53 4.70
N PRO A 240 -11.67 8.23 3.56
CA PRO A 240 -11.86 7.58 2.28
C PRO A 240 -10.79 6.52 2.03
N LEU A 241 -11.25 5.30 1.75
CA LEU A 241 -10.44 4.14 1.40
C LEU A 241 -10.83 3.67 -0.01
N LYS A 242 -9.84 3.35 -0.84
CA LYS A 242 -10.04 2.63 -2.11
C LYS A 242 -9.07 1.46 -2.20
N ILE A 243 -9.61 0.28 -2.51
CA ILE A 243 -8.81 -0.93 -2.80
C ILE A 243 -8.53 -0.95 -4.30
N SER A 244 -7.26 -1.07 -4.69
CA SER A 244 -6.78 -1.14 -6.08
C SER A 244 -6.02 -2.44 -6.34
N HIS A 245 -6.10 -2.88 -7.58
CA HIS A 245 -5.16 -3.86 -8.14
C HIS A 245 -3.75 -3.26 -8.27
N LYS A 246 -2.76 -4.14 -8.50
CA LYS A 246 -1.35 -3.77 -8.50
C LYS A 246 -0.90 -2.86 -9.65
N GLU A 247 -1.64 -2.76 -10.76
CA GLU A 247 -1.13 -2.01 -11.92
C GLU A 247 -0.96 -0.51 -11.62
N THR A 248 0.18 0.06 -12.01
CA THR A 248 0.46 1.50 -11.83
C THR A 248 -0.72 2.41 -12.25
N SER A 249 -1.37 2.15 -13.39
CA SER A 249 -2.50 2.94 -13.88
C SER A 249 -3.74 2.85 -12.99
N SER A 250 -4.04 1.65 -12.48
CA SER A 250 -5.11 1.39 -11.51
C SER A 250 -4.89 2.18 -10.22
N ILE A 251 -3.66 2.14 -9.69
CA ILE A 251 -3.28 2.87 -8.47
C ILE A 251 -3.42 4.38 -8.66
N ILE A 252 -2.93 4.93 -9.78
CA ILE A 252 -3.04 6.37 -10.08
C ILE A 252 -4.51 6.80 -10.12
N LYS A 253 -5.37 6.03 -10.79
CA LYS A 253 -6.81 6.30 -10.87
C LYS A 253 -7.44 6.27 -9.47
N ALA A 254 -7.15 5.23 -8.69
CA ALA A 254 -7.65 5.07 -7.33
C ALA A 254 -7.24 6.24 -6.43
N VAL A 255 -5.98 6.71 -6.50
CA VAL A 255 -5.51 7.87 -5.72
C VAL A 255 -6.31 9.13 -6.05
N LYS A 256 -6.46 9.44 -7.34
CA LYS A 256 -7.21 10.63 -7.78
C LYS A 256 -8.66 10.58 -7.29
N GLU A 257 -9.35 9.47 -7.52
CA GLU A 257 -10.74 9.27 -7.04
C GLU A 257 -10.86 9.43 -5.52
N THR A 258 -9.90 8.91 -4.77
CA THR A 258 -9.93 8.93 -3.30
C THR A 258 -9.63 10.31 -2.74
N ILE A 259 -8.72 11.07 -3.38
CA ILE A 259 -8.46 12.47 -3.04
C ILE A 259 -9.71 13.32 -3.31
N LEU A 260 -10.40 13.11 -4.43
CA LEU A 260 -11.64 13.82 -4.74
C LEU A 260 -12.71 13.58 -3.65
N ARG A 261 -12.95 12.32 -3.26
CA ARG A 261 -13.85 11.98 -2.14
C ARG A 261 -13.44 12.65 -0.83
N LYS A 262 -12.14 12.70 -0.53
CA LYS A 262 -11.62 13.40 0.66
C LYS A 262 -12.00 14.87 0.65
N ILE A 263 -11.89 15.55 -0.50
CA ILE A 263 -12.21 16.96 -0.64
C ILE A 263 -13.72 17.19 -0.55
N GLU A 264 -14.52 16.34 -1.21
CA GLU A 264 -15.98 16.43 -1.19
C GLU A 264 -16.56 16.31 0.23
N ASN A 265 -16.06 15.36 1.02
CA ASN A 265 -16.48 15.19 2.42
C ASN A 265 -16.17 16.41 3.30
N ILE A 266 -15.09 17.16 3.01
CA ILE A 266 -14.74 18.36 3.77
C ILE A 266 -15.64 19.53 3.37
N CYS A 267 -15.92 19.69 2.07
CA CYS A 267 -16.79 20.75 1.56
C CYS A 267 -18.21 20.70 2.15
N THR A 268 -18.68 19.52 2.57
CA THR A 268 -19.97 19.37 3.28
C THR A 268 -19.92 19.76 4.76
N GLU A 269 -18.74 19.83 5.37
CA GLU A 269 -18.57 20.01 6.82
C GLU A 269 -18.16 21.44 7.25
N ILE A 270 -17.89 22.36 6.33
CA ILE A 270 -17.44 23.74 6.68
C ILE A 270 -18.58 24.50 7.40
N PRO A 271 -18.46 24.82 8.70
CA PRO A 271 -19.50 25.51 9.45
C PRO A 271 -19.62 27.00 9.06
N GLU A 272 -20.83 27.56 9.16
CA GLU A 272 -21.15 28.97 8.85
C GLU A 272 -20.23 30.00 9.53
N GLU A 273 -19.72 29.71 10.73
CA GLU A 273 -18.91 30.66 11.51
C GLU A 273 -17.49 30.90 10.95
N HIS A 274 -16.81 29.88 10.41
CA HIS A 274 -15.55 30.08 9.66
C HIS A 274 -15.82 30.69 8.27
N GLY A 275 -17.06 30.57 7.78
CA GLY A 275 -17.51 31.16 6.54
C GLY A 275 -17.45 32.70 6.52
N LYS A 276 -17.70 33.39 7.64
CA LYS A 276 -17.83 34.86 7.63
C LYS A 276 -16.54 35.62 7.23
N MET A 277 -15.35 35.06 7.48
CA MET A 277 -14.08 35.61 6.96
C MET A 277 -13.77 35.16 5.52
N MET A 278 -14.20 33.96 5.11
CA MET A 278 -13.94 33.39 3.78
C MET A 278 -14.96 33.82 2.70
N PHE A 279 -16.16 34.25 3.10
CA PHE A 279 -17.24 34.73 2.24
C PHE A 279 -17.40 36.24 2.37
N LYS A 280 -16.32 37.00 2.14
CA LYS A 280 -16.49 38.42 1.82
C LYS A 280 -17.37 38.47 0.57
N GLU A 281 -18.56 39.05 0.65
CA GLU A 281 -19.36 39.35 -0.54
C GLU A 281 -18.53 40.32 -1.39
N ILE A 282 -17.88 39.78 -2.42
CA ILE A 282 -17.18 40.58 -3.40
C ILE A 282 -18.20 41.11 -4.41
N SER A 283 -17.99 42.34 -4.82
CA SER A 283 -18.88 42.99 -5.76
C SER A 283 -18.88 42.26 -7.12
N PRO A 284 -20.00 42.27 -7.87
CA PRO A 284 -20.14 41.46 -9.08
C PRO A 284 -19.07 41.66 -10.17
N GLU A 285 -18.45 42.83 -10.20
CA GLU A 285 -17.35 43.21 -11.08
C GLU A 285 -16.01 42.54 -10.73
N LEU A 286 -15.84 42.10 -9.48
CA LEU A 286 -14.65 41.39 -9.00
C LEU A 286 -14.79 39.86 -9.10
N HIS A 287 -15.94 39.35 -9.56
CA HIS A 287 -16.09 37.93 -9.79
C HIS A 287 -15.17 37.41 -10.91
N PHE A 288 -14.61 36.22 -10.73
CA PHE A 288 -13.86 35.56 -11.80
C PHE A 288 -14.81 34.90 -12.80
N ARG A 289 -14.61 35.16 -14.09
CA ARG A 289 -15.41 34.57 -15.17
C ARG A 289 -14.62 33.49 -15.89
N LEU A 290 -15.20 32.29 -15.96
CA LEU A 290 -14.57 31.16 -16.64
C LEU A 290 -14.81 31.19 -18.14
N HIS A 291 -13.80 30.74 -18.89
CA HIS A 291 -13.93 30.45 -20.31
C HIS A 291 -14.91 29.29 -20.54
N GLY A 292 -15.96 29.53 -21.32
CA GLY A 292 -17.07 28.60 -21.51
C GLY A 292 -18.27 28.78 -20.57
N GLY A 293 -18.21 29.78 -19.68
CA GLY A 293 -19.32 30.12 -18.77
C GLY A 293 -19.09 29.64 -17.33
N GLY A 294 -19.76 30.30 -16.38
CA GLY A 294 -19.58 30.09 -14.95
C GLY A 294 -18.89 31.28 -14.27
N ILE A 295 -19.27 31.52 -13.02
CA ILE A 295 -18.80 32.67 -12.24
C ILE A 295 -18.31 32.15 -10.89
N ILE A 296 -17.11 32.55 -10.50
CA ILE A 296 -16.52 32.21 -9.21
C ILE A 296 -16.52 33.47 -8.35
N LYS A 297 -17.07 33.33 -7.14
CA LYS A 297 -17.31 34.44 -6.21
C LYS A 297 -16.45 34.38 -4.95
N SER A 298 -15.74 33.28 -4.71
CA SER A 298 -14.93 33.09 -3.50
C SER A 298 -13.84 32.06 -3.75
N ILE A 299 -12.83 32.01 -2.86
CA ILE A 299 -11.77 31.00 -2.91
C ILE A 299 -12.33 29.56 -2.74
N PRO A 300 -13.26 29.28 -1.81
CA PRO A 300 -13.97 27.99 -1.78
C PRO A 300 -14.75 27.70 -3.08
N GLY A 301 -15.36 28.74 -3.67
CA GLY A 301 -16.02 28.64 -4.97
C GLY A 301 -15.07 28.25 -6.09
N LEU A 302 -13.82 28.72 -6.06
CA LEU A 302 -12.78 28.33 -7.01
C LEU A 302 -12.44 26.85 -6.87
N GLN A 303 -12.31 26.35 -5.64
CA GLN A 303 -12.07 24.93 -5.41
C GLN A 303 -13.19 24.06 -6.01
N LYS A 304 -14.46 24.43 -5.77
CA LYS A 304 -15.62 23.75 -6.36
C LYS A 304 -15.64 23.86 -7.88
N ALA A 305 -15.28 25.00 -8.45
CA ALA A 305 -15.17 25.17 -9.89
C ALA A 305 -14.07 24.29 -10.50
N LEU A 306 -12.89 24.21 -9.85
CA LEU A 306 -11.76 23.39 -10.31
C LEU A 306 -12.10 21.89 -10.33
N LEU A 307 -12.90 21.43 -9.38
CA LEU A 307 -13.40 20.04 -9.36
C LEU A 307 -14.28 19.71 -10.56
N ASN A 308 -15.07 20.68 -11.04
CA ASN A 308 -16.10 20.45 -12.07
C ASN A 308 -15.70 20.95 -13.47
N MET A 309 -14.68 21.80 -13.60
CA MET A 309 -14.28 22.36 -14.89
C MET A 309 -13.47 21.37 -15.74
N SER A 310 -13.62 21.52 -17.06
CA SER A 310 -12.85 20.75 -18.05
C SER A 310 -11.36 21.13 -18.01
N GLU A 311 -10.50 20.24 -18.50
CA GLU A 311 -9.07 20.56 -18.68
C GLU A 311 -8.87 21.72 -19.67
N GLU A 312 -9.69 21.81 -20.71
CA GLU A 312 -9.63 22.90 -21.69
C GLU A 312 -9.91 24.26 -21.04
N THR A 313 -10.98 24.37 -20.24
CA THR A 313 -11.27 25.59 -19.48
C THR A 313 -10.15 25.90 -18.48
N PHE A 314 -9.59 24.89 -17.81
CA PHE A 314 -8.49 25.10 -16.88
C PHE A 314 -7.23 25.63 -17.58
N ILE A 315 -6.81 25.01 -18.69
CA ILE A 315 -5.61 25.38 -19.46
C ILE A 315 -5.71 26.80 -20.04
N HIS A 316 -6.93 27.24 -20.37
CA HIS A 316 -7.18 28.61 -20.83
C HIS A 316 -6.77 29.67 -19.78
N HIS A 317 -6.98 29.37 -18.49
CA HIS A 317 -6.69 30.28 -17.39
C HIS A 317 -5.35 30.01 -16.69
N CYS A 318 -4.84 28.78 -16.78
CA CYS A 318 -3.64 28.33 -16.09
C CYS A 318 -2.78 27.46 -17.01
N ASN A 319 -1.57 27.93 -17.30
CA ASN A 319 -0.54 27.20 -18.03
C ASN A 319 0.85 27.53 -17.44
N THR A 320 1.92 27.11 -18.11
CA THR A 320 3.31 27.30 -17.66
C THR A 320 3.77 28.76 -17.62
N HIS A 321 3.04 29.68 -18.26
CA HIS A 321 3.42 31.09 -18.37
C HIS A 321 2.44 32.04 -17.67
N ARG A 322 1.22 31.58 -17.40
CA ARG A 322 0.12 32.41 -16.87
C ARG A 322 -0.72 31.60 -15.90
N ASN A 323 -1.10 32.23 -14.80
CA ASN A 323 -2.07 31.70 -13.87
C ASN A 323 -3.02 32.83 -13.40
N ASP A 324 -4.18 32.93 -14.04
CA ASP A 324 -5.16 33.98 -13.75
C ASP A 324 -5.78 33.83 -12.37
N PHE A 325 -5.92 32.59 -11.90
CA PHE A 325 -6.49 32.32 -10.58
C PHE A 325 -5.60 32.92 -9.48
N SER A 326 -4.27 32.80 -9.62
CA SER A 326 -3.33 33.43 -8.69
C SER A 326 -3.48 34.95 -8.66
N LYS A 327 -3.55 35.59 -9.83
CA LYS A 327 -3.70 37.05 -9.94
C LYS A 327 -5.01 37.51 -9.30
N TRP A 328 -6.11 36.83 -9.63
CA TRP A 328 -7.42 37.12 -9.05
C TRP A 328 -7.43 36.99 -7.52
N ILE A 329 -6.81 35.95 -6.97
CA ILE A 329 -6.71 35.76 -5.51
C ILE A 329 -5.95 36.90 -4.85
N LYS A 330 -4.85 37.33 -5.47
CA LYS A 330 -4.04 38.44 -4.96
C LYS A 330 -4.78 39.77 -5.02
N GLU A 331 -5.40 40.08 -6.16
CA GLU A 331 -6.02 41.38 -6.41
C GLU A 331 -7.35 41.54 -5.67
N VAL A 332 -8.16 40.48 -5.58
CA VAL A 332 -9.51 40.55 -5.02
C VAL A 332 -9.55 40.24 -3.52
N PHE A 333 -8.74 39.28 -3.05
CA PHE A 333 -8.77 38.86 -1.65
C PHE A 333 -7.56 39.34 -0.85
N ASN A 334 -6.54 39.93 -1.50
CA ASN A 334 -5.26 40.30 -0.87
C ASN A 334 -4.53 39.13 -0.20
N GLU A 335 -4.81 37.89 -0.64
CA GLU A 335 -4.28 36.65 -0.06
C GLU A 335 -2.95 36.24 -0.73
N THR A 336 -1.88 36.93 -0.34
CA THR A 336 -0.55 36.78 -0.96
C THR A 336 0.04 35.38 -0.76
N THR A 337 -0.19 34.75 0.39
CA THR A 337 0.36 33.41 0.69
C THR A 337 -0.23 32.35 -0.24
N LEU A 338 -1.55 32.35 -0.41
CA LEU A 338 -2.22 31.40 -1.31
C LEU A 338 -1.92 31.72 -2.78
N SER A 339 -1.97 33.00 -3.16
CA SER A 339 -1.65 33.45 -4.53
C SER A 339 -0.26 32.98 -4.96
N ASN A 340 0.79 33.25 -4.17
CA ASN A 340 2.17 32.84 -4.50
C ASN A 340 2.31 31.31 -4.64
N LYS A 341 1.51 30.54 -3.90
CA LYS A 341 1.51 29.08 -4.00
C LYS A 341 0.80 28.62 -5.27
N ILE A 342 -0.37 29.19 -5.57
CA ILE A 342 -1.13 28.89 -6.79
C ILE A 342 -0.36 29.30 -8.02
N GLU A 343 0.36 30.42 -8.00
CA GLU A 343 1.20 30.89 -9.12
C GLU A 343 2.21 29.83 -9.58
N LYS A 344 2.77 29.08 -8.64
CA LYS A 344 3.75 28.00 -8.89
C LYS A 344 3.11 26.64 -9.19
N THR A 345 1.77 26.58 -9.21
CA THR A 345 1.00 25.36 -9.37
C THR A 345 0.36 25.35 -10.74
N HIS A 346 0.65 24.35 -11.55
CA HIS A 346 0.24 24.33 -12.96
C HIS A 346 -0.73 23.20 -13.30
N THR A 347 -1.07 22.36 -12.34
CA THR A 347 -2.07 21.30 -12.53
C THR A 347 -3.36 21.61 -11.78
N LYS A 348 -4.48 21.17 -12.35
CA LYS A 348 -5.80 21.33 -11.73
C LYS A 348 -5.83 20.70 -10.33
N MET A 349 -5.29 19.49 -10.20
CA MET A 349 -5.27 18.78 -8.92
C MET A 349 -4.29 19.41 -7.92
N GLY A 350 -3.11 19.82 -8.34
CA GLY A 350 -2.19 20.57 -7.50
C GLY A 350 -2.86 21.83 -6.93
N MET A 351 -3.62 22.56 -7.75
CA MET A 351 -4.28 23.79 -7.34
C MET A 351 -5.40 23.53 -6.33
N ILE A 352 -6.23 22.51 -6.58
CA ILE A 352 -7.27 22.10 -5.63
C ILE A 352 -6.66 21.70 -4.28
N LEU A 353 -5.54 20.96 -4.27
CA LEU A 353 -4.84 20.58 -3.04
C LEU A 353 -4.21 21.80 -2.35
N ALA A 354 -3.67 22.75 -3.11
CA ALA A 354 -3.10 23.98 -2.58
C ALA A 354 -4.16 24.81 -1.84
N ILE A 355 -5.35 24.95 -2.44
CA ILE A 355 -6.51 25.64 -1.85
C ILE A 355 -7.03 24.86 -0.64
N GLN A 356 -7.20 23.54 -0.75
CA GLN A 356 -7.67 22.70 0.36
C GLN A 356 -6.81 22.86 1.62
N LYS A 357 -5.49 22.95 1.44
CA LYS A 357 -4.55 23.13 2.55
C LYS A 357 -4.60 24.54 3.15
N TRP A 358 -5.06 25.54 2.41
CA TRP A 358 -5.23 26.90 2.92
C TRP A 358 -6.57 27.08 3.65
N ILE A 359 -7.61 26.33 3.25
CA ILE A 359 -8.92 26.32 3.92
C ILE A 359 -8.85 25.69 5.32
N ARG A 360 -7.97 24.69 5.49
CA ARG A 360 -7.66 24.06 6.78
C ARG A 360 -6.62 24.87 7.54
#